data_AF-A0A1H1UGY8-F1
#
_entry.id   AF-A0A1H1UGY8-F1
#
_cell.length_a   1.000
_cell.length_b   1.000
_cell.length_c   1.000
_cell.angle_alpha   90.00
_cell.angle_beta   90.00
_cell.angle_gamma   90.00
#
_symmetry.space_group_name_H-M   'P 1'
#
loop_
_entity.id
_entity.type
_entity.pdbx_description
1 polymer ?
#
loop_
_entity_poly.entity_id
_entity_poly.type
_entity_poly.pdbx_seq_one_letter_code
_entity_poly.pdbx_strand_id
1 'polypeptide(L)'
;MVAVRFRCGHGASPDAAAGTERVLTLQRGCPLCMLIAETQRSRAELLRKVAPPERALLANETRVGAEYSWVCPRGHDRYRATVLAVLSGPSCAKCIRNASGTSAARDAGVPSMNAGLRTRTSMTEQRLRMLLAERIRLPQGVNTIRLARMFYGRQEAWPDIVIPALRIAVEYDDPGRSRRAHRGLKQASDREKDDALAEVGWEVIRIRAGGLESLGANSIVCASLTIAAVDRAVERMREIRGDAAVDAVLA
;
A
#
# COMPACT_ATOMS: atom_id res chain seq x y z
N MET A 1 14.13 -32.69 -22.29
CA MET A 1 13.42 -31.95 -21.22
C MET A 1 12.38 -31.05 -21.90
N VAL A 2 11.20 -30.83 -21.31
CA VAL A 2 10.20 -29.90 -21.90
C VAL A 2 10.35 -28.55 -21.22
N ALA A 3 10.73 -27.54 -21.99
CA ALA A 3 10.88 -26.19 -21.48
C ALA A 3 9.53 -25.47 -21.51
N VAL A 4 9.23 -24.63 -20.51
CA VAL A 4 7.93 -23.94 -20.41
C VAL A 4 8.10 -22.45 -20.70
N ARG A 5 7.27 -21.92 -21.60
CA ARG A 5 7.11 -20.48 -21.87
C ARG A 5 5.69 -20.05 -21.53
N PHE A 6 5.53 -18.81 -21.06
CA PHE A 6 4.23 -18.22 -20.77
C PHE A 6 3.83 -17.19 -21.83
N ARG A 7 2.54 -16.86 -21.94
CA ARG A 7 2.02 -15.84 -22.88
C ARG A 7 2.70 -14.47 -22.74
N CYS A 8 3.23 -14.17 -21.55
CA CYS A 8 4.00 -12.95 -21.31
C CYS A 8 5.45 -12.99 -21.85
N GLY A 9 5.86 -14.04 -22.56
CA GLY A 9 7.20 -14.20 -23.14
C GLY A 9 8.28 -14.75 -22.20
N HIS A 10 8.02 -14.78 -20.89
CA HIS A 10 8.97 -15.26 -19.88
C HIS A 10 9.01 -16.79 -19.76
N GLY A 11 10.09 -17.30 -19.14
CA GLY A 11 10.38 -18.73 -19.01
C GLY A 11 11.49 -19.16 -19.97
N ALA A 12 11.26 -20.21 -20.73
CA ALA A 12 12.22 -20.76 -21.68
C ALA A 12 12.69 -19.72 -22.73
N SER A 13 14.02 -19.57 -22.87
CA SER A 13 14.65 -18.67 -23.86
C SER A 13 14.17 -18.97 -25.28
N PRO A 14 14.06 -17.97 -26.18
CA PRO A 14 13.90 -18.19 -27.63
C PRO A 14 14.87 -19.25 -28.18
N ASP A 15 16.12 -19.25 -27.72
CA ASP A 15 17.17 -20.15 -28.20
C ASP A 15 16.96 -21.62 -27.80
N ALA A 16 16.16 -21.89 -26.76
CA ALA A 16 15.78 -23.26 -26.39
C ALA A 16 14.92 -23.93 -27.48
N ALA A 17 14.28 -23.14 -28.36
CA ALA A 17 13.53 -23.66 -29.51
C ALA A 17 14.44 -24.02 -30.70
N ALA A 18 15.73 -23.63 -30.69
CA ALA A 18 16.70 -23.99 -31.73
C ALA A 18 17.45 -25.31 -31.43
N GLY A 19 17.35 -25.83 -30.20
CA GLY A 19 17.81 -27.16 -29.82
C GLY A 19 16.71 -28.21 -29.88
N THR A 20 17.05 -29.47 -29.57
CA THR A 20 16.12 -30.63 -29.49
C THR A 20 15.10 -30.55 -28.33
N GLU A 21 14.96 -29.40 -27.66
CA GLU A 21 14.01 -29.20 -26.56
C GLU A 21 12.63 -28.77 -27.08
N ARG A 22 11.61 -29.55 -26.72
CA ARG A 22 10.21 -29.18 -26.97
C ARG A 22 9.81 -28.05 -26.02
N VAL A 23 9.33 -26.93 -26.55
CA VAL A 23 8.84 -25.80 -25.75
C VAL A 23 7.32 -25.82 -25.66
N LEU A 24 6.77 -25.95 -24.45
CA LEU A 24 5.34 -25.82 -24.17
C LEU A 24 5.00 -24.36 -23.84
N THR A 25 4.14 -23.74 -24.66
CA THR A 25 3.65 -22.37 -24.40
C THR A 25 2.32 -22.40 -23.67
N LEU A 26 2.30 -21.91 -22.43
CA LEU A 26 1.10 -21.71 -21.63
C LEU A 26 0.43 -20.38 -21.98
N GLN A 27 -0.87 -20.40 -22.23
CA GLN A 27 -1.66 -19.20 -22.61
C GLN A 27 -1.95 -18.24 -21.43
N ARG A 28 -1.58 -18.62 -20.21
CA ARG A 28 -1.64 -17.75 -19.02
C ARG A 28 -0.36 -16.92 -18.89
N GLY A 29 -0.45 -15.80 -18.17
CA GLY A 29 0.74 -15.09 -17.71
C GLY A 29 1.55 -15.93 -16.73
N CYS A 30 2.86 -15.65 -16.60
CA CYS A 30 3.66 -16.32 -15.58
C CYS A 30 3.28 -15.87 -14.16
N PRO A 31 3.52 -16.69 -13.12
CA PRO A 31 3.16 -16.36 -11.74
C PRO A 31 3.70 -15.00 -11.29
N LEU A 32 4.95 -14.68 -11.64
CA LEU A 32 5.54 -13.39 -11.34
C LEU A 32 4.81 -12.22 -12.03
N CYS A 33 4.50 -12.32 -13.32
CA CYS A 33 3.76 -11.26 -14.02
C CYS A 33 2.34 -11.07 -13.48
N MET A 34 1.67 -12.15 -13.08
CA MET A 34 0.36 -12.07 -12.43
C MET A 34 0.45 -11.32 -11.09
N LEU A 35 1.44 -11.64 -10.26
CA LEU A 35 1.64 -10.96 -8.98
C LEU A 35 2.06 -9.49 -9.14
N ILE A 36 2.90 -9.18 -10.13
CA ILE A 36 3.27 -7.79 -10.46
C ILE A 36 2.02 -6.98 -10.85
N ALA A 37 1.15 -7.55 -11.68
CA ALA A 37 -0.09 -6.90 -12.10
C ALA A 37 -1.05 -6.68 -10.92
N GLU A 38 -1.16 -7.65 -10.01
CA GLU A 38 -2.01 -7.57 -8.81
C GLU A 38 -1.49 -6.52 -7.82
N THR A 39 -0.16 -6.40 -7.69
CA THR A 39 0.47 -5.38 -6.85
C THR A 39 0.52 -3.98 -7.50
N GLN A 40 0.02 -3.84 -8.74
CA GLN A 40 0.07 -2.61 -9.57
C GLN A 40 1.50 -2.07 -9.77
N ARG A 41 2.44 -3.00 -9.94
CA ARG A 41 3.84 -2.68 -10.23
C ARG A 41 4.18 -3.03 -11.67
N SER A 42 5.39 -2.72 -12.09
CA SER A 42 5.95 -3.16 -13.36
C SER A 42 7.18 -4.03 -13.17
N ARG A 43 7.46 -4.90 -14.15
CA ARG A 43 8.72 -5.66 -14.18
C ARG A 43 9.93 -4.72 -14.28
N ALA A 44 9.80 -3.60 -14.99
CA ALA A 44 10.81 -2.57 -15.07
C ALA A 44 11.18 -1.97 -13.69
N GLU A 45 10.21 -1.80 -12.78
CA GLU A 45 10.49 -1.39 -11.40
C GLU A 45 11.31 -2.41 -10.62
N LEU A 46 11.03 -3.71 -10.79
CA LEU A 46 11.84 -4.76 -10.17
C LEU A 46 13.26 -4.79 -10.73
N LEU A 47 13.41 -4.68 -12.05
CA LEU A 47 14.72 -4.67 -12.71
C LEU A 47 15.59 -3.48 -12.30
N ARG A 48 14.98 -2.34 -11.95
CA ARG A 48 15.70 -1.20 -11.37
C ARG A 48 16.22 -1.47 -9.96
N LYS A 49 15.56 -2.35 -9.20
CA LYS A 49 15.90 -2.67 -7.80
C LYS A 49 16.89 -3.81 -7.65
N VAL A 50 16.92 -4.77 -8.59
CA VAL A 50 17.86 -5.90 -8.52
C VAL A 50 19.29 -5.43 -8.83
N ALA A 51 20.27 -6.11 -8.25
CA ALA A 51 21.68 -5.84 -8.50
C ALA A 51 22.00 -6.01 -10.00
N PRO A 52 22.84 -5.13 -10.59
CA PRO A 52 23.10 -5.14 -12.03
C PRO A 52 23.47 -6.50 -12.63
N PRO A 53 24.32 -7.35 -11.99
CA PRO A 53 24.71 -8.64 -12.55
C PRO A 53 23.55 -9.64 -12.72
N GLU A 54 22.47 -9.50 -11.95
CA GLU A 54 21.35 -10.45 -11.92
C GLU A 54 20.13 -9.97 -12.72
N ARG A 55 20.19 -8.78 -13.34
CA ARG A 55 19.08 -8.20 -14.11
C ARG A 55 18.60 -9.10 -15.23
N ALA A 56 19.52 -9.70 -15.99
CA ALA A 56 19.19 -10.59 -17.09
C ALA A 56 18.47 -11.86 -16.60
N LEU A 57 18.89 -12.40 -15.44
CA LEU A 57 18.23 -13.55 -14.81
C LEU A 57 16.81 -13.19 -14.36
N LEU A 58 16.64 -12.08 -13.64
CA LEU A 58 15.32 -11.63 -13.19
C LEU A 58 14.40 -11.28 -14.37
N ALA A 59 14.94 -10.77 -15.48
CA ALA A 59 14.14 -10.40 -16.65
C ALA A 59 13.31 -11.58 -17.17
N ASN A 60 13.88 -12.79 -17.17
CA ASN A 60 13.20 -14.02 -17.63
C ASN A 60 12.53 -14.83 -16.51
N GLU A 61 12.66 -14.41 -15.25
CA GLU A 61 12.15 -15.16 -14.11
C GLU A 61 10.60 -15.23 -14.09
N THR A 62 10.12 -16.39 -13.66
CA THR A 62 8.69 -16.72 -13.57
C THR A 62 8.25 -17.07 -12.15
N ARG A 63 9.19 -17.46 -11.28
CA ARG A 63 8.98 -17.91 -9.90
C ARG A 63 8.98 -16.72 -8.95
N VAL A 64 7.95 -16.63 -8.12
CA VAL A 64 7.85 -15.60 -7.07
C VAL A 64 8.78 -15.88 -5.89
N GLY A 65 9.13 -17.15 -5.64
CA GLY A 65 10.06 -17.55 -4.58
C GLY A 65 11.55 -17.45 -4.95
N ALA A 66 11.89 -17.04 -6.17
CA ALA A 66 13.30 -16.93 -6.58
C ALA A 66 14.02 -15.81 -5.80
N GLU A 67 15.26 -16.08 -5.39
CA GLU A 67 16.07 -15.14 -4.61
C GLU A 67 17.10 -14.42 -5.46
N TYR A 68 17.23 -13.12 -5.19
CA TYR A 68 18.20 -12.24 -5.83
C TYR A 68 18.85 -11.33 -4.80
N SER A 69 19.96 -10.73 -5.19
CA SER A 69 20.59 -9.60 -4.53
C SER A 69 19.91 -8.30 -4.98
N TRP A 70 19.37 -7.55 -4.03
CA TRP A 70 18.65 -6.30 -4.27
C TRP A 70 19.44 -5.10 -3.78
N VAL A 71 19.33 -3.97 -4.47
CA VAL A 71 19.90 -2.68 -4.08
C VAL A 71 18.91 -1.97 -3.15
N CYS A 72 19.39 -1.53 -1.99
CA CYS A 72 18.56 -0.74 -1.09
C CYS A 72 18.34 0.68 -1.67
N PRO A 73 17.09 1.15 -1.81
CA PRO A 73 16.82 2.49 -2.32
C PRO A 73 17.28 3.61 -1.37
N ARG A 74 17.62 3.29 -0.11
CA ARG A 74 18.18 4.23 0.88
C ARG A 74 19.72 4.25 0.90
N GLY A 75 20.38 3.58 -0.05
CA GLY A 75 21.84 3.56 -0.15
C GLY A 75 22.53 2.63 0.85
N HIS A 76 21.80 1.79 1.57
CA HIS A 76 22.41 0.70 2.34
C HIS A 76 22.95 -0.41 1.44
N ASP A 77 23.63 -1.38 2.07
CA ASP A 77 24.17 -2.55 1.39
C ASP A 77 23.11 -3.36 0.63
N ARG A 78 23.62 -4.13 -0.34
CA ARG A 78 22.81 -5.12 -1.04
C ARG A 78 22.28 -6.15 -0.05
N TYR A 79 21.12 -6.69 -0.34
CA TYR A 79 20.49 -7.71 0.51
C TYR A 79 19.88 -8.83 -0.32
N ARG A 80 19.92 -10.05 0.20
CA ARG A 80 19.25 -11.21 -0.40
C ARG A 80 17.78 -11.23 0.02
N ALA A 81 16.89 -11.42 -0.95
CA ALA A 81 15.47 -11.62 -0.68
C ALA A 81 14.79 -12.31 -1.88
N THR A 82 13.65 -12.97 -1.62
CA THR A 82 12.80 -13.49 -2.70
C THR A 82 12.09 -12.36 -3.46
N VAL A 83 11.68 -12.63 -4.70
CA VAL A 83 10.85 -11.68 -5.47
C VAL A 83 9.53 -11.38 -4.76
N LEU A 84 8.89 -12.41 -4.20
CA LEU A 84 7.66 -12.27 -3.41
C LEU A 84 7.91 -11.32 -2.24
N ALA A 85 8.98 -11.56 -1.48
CA ALA A 85 9.37 -10.70 -0.38
C ALA A 85 9.41 -9.27 -0.92
N VAL A 86 10.26 -8.93 -1.90
CA VAL A 86 10.40 -7.55 -2.44
C VAL A 86 9.09 -6.94 -2.95
N LEU A 87 8.16 -7.77 -3.42
CA LEU A 87 6.82 -7.36 -3.82
C LEU A 87 5.91 -7.06 -2.62
N SER A 88 5.97 -7.86 -1.55
CA SER A 88 5.09 -7.78 -0.38
C SER A 88 5.61 -6.87 0.73
N GLY A 89 6.92 -6.66 0.90
CA GLY A 89 7.43 -5.59 1.78
C GLY A 89 8.70 -5.83 2.62
N PRO A 90 9.90 -6.02 2.05
CA PRO A 90 11.15 -6.07 2.77
C PRO A 90 11.93 -4.83 2.38
N SER A 91 12.21 -4.02 3.38
CA SER A 91 13.40 -3.19 3.25
C SER A 91 14.60 -4.06 3.63
N CYS A 92 15.81 -3.64 3.28
CA CYS A 92 17.00 -4.35 3.77
C CYS A 92 17.00 -4.41 5.31
N ALA A 93 17.71 -5.36 5.90
CA ALA A 93 17.75 -5.55 7.35
C ALA A 93 18.09 -4.27 8.12
N LYS A 94 18.97 -3.42 7.58
CA LYS A 94 19.32 -2.12 8.17
C LYS A 94 18.14 -1.14 8.15
N CYS A 95 17.35 -1.08 7.08
CA CYS A 95 16.13 -0.27 7.07
C CYS A 95 15.10 -0.75 8.08
N ILE A 96 14.91 -2.08 8.18
CA ILE A 96 13.98 -2.67 9.14
C ILE A 96 14.40 -2.31 10.57
N ARG A 97 15.69 -2.54 10.90
CA ARG A 97 16.26 -2.19 12.21
C ARG A 97 16.16 -0.70 12.52
N ASN A 98 16.43 0.16 11.53
CA ASN A 98 16.34 1.61 11.73
C ASN A 98 14.89 2.05 11.98
N ALA A 99 13.91 1.43 11.30
CA ALA A 99 12.50 1.75 11.48
C ALA A 99 11.96 1.32 12.85
N SER A 100 12.48 0.23 13.41
CA SER A 100 12.13 -0.26 14.76
C SER A 100 13.06 0.24 15.87
N GLY A 101 14.03 1.09 15.56
CA GLY A 101 15.00 1.60 16.53
C GLY A 101 14.42 2.65 17.48
N THR A 102 15.09 2.90 18.61
CA THR A 102 14.62 3.81 19.66
C THR A 102 14.30 5.22 19.16
N SER A 103 15.13 5.79 18.27
CA SER A 103 14.87 7.11 17.69
C SER A 103 13.61 7.13 16.82
N ALA A 104 13.41 6.07 16.03
CA ALA A 104 12.21 5.95 15.20
C ALA A 104 10.94 5.74 16.05
N ALA A 105 11.05 5.02 17.17
CA ALA A 105 9.95 4.83 18.10
C ALA A 105 9.49 6.16 18.76
N ARG A 106 10.41 7.10 19.01
CA ARG A 106 10.06 8.43 19.54
C ARG A 106 9.24 9.26 18.56
N ASP A 107 9.55 9.13 17.27
CA ASP A 107 8.85 9.85 16.20
C ASP A 107 7.60 9.09 15.72
N ALA A 108 7.33 7.89 16.24
CA ALA A 108 6.24 7.06 15.77
C ALA A 108 4.88 7.68 16.09
N GLY A 109 3.99 7.67 15.10
CA GLY A 109 2.66 8.28 15.18
C GLY A 109 2.67 9.80 15.09
N VAL A 110 3.81 10.45 14.86
CA VAL A 110 3.88 11.89 14.62
C VAL A 110 3.32 12.19 13.22
N PRO A 111 2.31 13.07 13.10
CA PRO A 111 1.83 13.52 11.81
C PRO A 111 2.77 14.59 11.24
N SER A 112 2.96 14.60 9.92
CA SER A 112 3.79 15.60 9.26
C SER A 112 3.31 15.91 7.84
N MET A 113 3.85 16.99 7.28
CA MET A 113 3.66 17.36 5.88
C MET A 113 4.73 16.75 5.00
N ASN A 114 4.33 16.00 3.99
CA ASN A 114 5.20 15.64 2.87
C ASN A 114 4.73 16.40 1.61
N ALA A 115 5.42 17.50 1.29
CA ALA A 115 5.11 18.34 0.13
C ALA A 115 5.36 17.65 -1.23
N GLY A 116 6.17 16.57 -1.23
CA GLY A 116 6.43 15.74 -2.39
C GLY A 116 5.25 14.81 -2.75
N LEU A 117 4.30 14.63 -1.83
CA LEU A 117 3.00 13.99 -2.10
C LEU A 117 2.07 14.94 -2.83
N ARG A 118 2.46 15.38 -4.01
CA ARG A 118 1.51 15.89 -5.00
C ARG A 118 0.87 14.68 -5.69
N THR A 119 0.13 13.87 -4.93
CA THR A 119 -0.82 12.95 -5.53
C THR A 119 -1.91 13.80 -6.16
N ARG A 120 -2.40 13.44 -7.34
CA ARG A 120 -3.62 14.04 -7.87
C ARG A 120 -4.73 13.70 -6.88
N THR A 121 -5.03 14.60 -5.96
CA THR A 121 -6.15 14.47 -5.02
C THR A 121 -7.38 14.23 -5.87
N SER A 122 -8.03 13.08 -5.64
CA SER A 122 -9.21 12.76 -6.45
C SER A 122 -10.32 13.77 -6.16
N MET A 123 -11.21 14.02 -7.13
CA MET A 123 -12.40 14.85 -6.88
C MET A 123 -13.21 14.35 -5.67
N THR A 124 -13.21 13.03 -5.45
CA THR A 124 -13.90 12.41 -4.31
C THR A 124 -13.20 12.70 -2.99
N GLU A 125 -11.88 12.65 -2.94
CA GLU A 125 -11.09 13.00 -1.75
C GLU A 125 -11.25 14.50 -1.41
N GLN A 126 -11.28 15.37 -2.42
CA GLN A 126 -11.60 16.79 -2.23
C GLN A 126 -13.00 16.97 -1.64
N ARG A 127 -14.00 16.27 -2.19
CA ARG A 127 -15.37 16.31 -1.70
C ARG A 127 -15.47 15.77 -0.26
N LEU A 128 -14.78 14.68 0.07
CA LEU A 128 -14.71 14.17 1.45
C LEU A 128 -14.15 15.22 2.40
N ARG A 129 -13.03 15.85 2.01
CA ARG A 129 -12.42 16.92 2.79
C ARG A 129 -13.37 18.07 3.03
N MET A 130 -14.09 18.53 2.00
CA MET A 130 -15.08 19.60 2.13
C MET A 130 -16.20 19.23 3.11
N LEU A 131 -16.80 18.05 2.93
CA LEU A 131 -17.91 17.60 3.79
C LEU A 131 -17.49 17.40 5.25
N LEU A 132 -16.25 16.92 5.48
CA LEU A 132 -15.69 16.85 6.84
C LEU A 132 -15.37 18.23 7.40
N ALA A 133 -14.84 19.15 6.59
CA ALA A 133 -14.52 20.51 7.01
C ALA A 133 -15.76 21.33 7.42
N GLU A 134 -16.95 20.99 6.91
CA GLU A 134 -18.23 21.55 7.37
C GLU A 134 -18.62 21.10 8.78
N ARG A 135 -18.03 20.02 9.30
CA ARG A 135 -18.36 19.43 10.61
C ARG A 135 -17.28 19.62 11.64
N ILE A 136 -16.02 19.52 11.21
CA ILE A 136 -14.84 19.61 12.08
C ILE A 136 -13.75 20.47 11.45
N ARG A 137 -13.02 21.20 12.29
CA ARG A 137 -11.81 21.93 11.93
C ARG A 137 -10.71 20.95 11.51
N LEU A 138 -10.50 20.83 10.21
CA LEU A 138 -9.41 20.04 9.65
C LEU A 138 -8.11 20.87 9.62
N PRO A 139 -6.99 20.35 10.17
CA PRO A 139 -5.72 21.06 10.09
C PRO A 139 -5.19 21.08 8.65
N GLN A 140 -4.57 22.19 8.30
CA GLN A 140 -3.79 22.31 7.08
C GLN A 140 -2.36 21.78 7.31
N GLY A 141 -1.72 21.29 6.25
CA GLY A 141 -0.30 20.91 6.31
C GLY A 141 0.00 19.58 7.00
N VAL A 142 -0.96 18.66 7.11
CA VAL A 142 -0.70 17.28 7.54
C VAL A 142 -1.31 16.29 6.56
N ASN A 143 -0.49 15.38 6.04
CA ASN A 143 -0.91 14.35 5.06
C ASN A 143 -0.18 13.01 5.24
N THR A 144 0.68 12.89 6.25
CA THR A 144 1.40 11.66 6.55
C THR A 144 1.45 11.39 8.04
N ILE A 145 1.60 10.12 8.40
CA ILE A 145 1.81 9.64 9.76
C ILE A 145 3.04 8.73 9.76
N ARG A 146 4.00 9.00 10.65
CA ARG A 146 5.19 8.15 10.82
C ARG A 146 4.81 6.81 11.46
N LEU A 147 5.29 5.71 10.90
CA LEU A 147 5.05 4.35 11.41
C LEU A 147 6.24 3.87 12.27
N ALA A 148 5.99 2.92 13.18
CA ALA A 148 7.03 2.23 13.96
C ALA A 148 7.71 1.08 13.19
N ARG A 149 7.32 0.86 11.93
CA ARG A 149 7.84 -0.20 11.06
C ARG A 149 7.90 0.25 9.62
N MET A 150 8.58 -0.56 8.80
CA MET A 150 8.56 -0.40 7.35
C MET A 150 7.24 -0.94 6.80
N PHE A 151 6.57 -0.15 5.96
CA PHE A 151 5.38 -0.52 5.21
C PHE A 151 5.61 -0.19 3.73
N TYR A 152 5.60 -1.19 2.85
CA TYR A 152 5.91 -1.05 1.42
C TYR A 152 7.18 -0.23 1.09
N GLY A 153 8.22 -0.38 1.91
CA GLY A 153 9.49 0.31 1.72
C GLY A 153 9.51 1.76 2.21
N ARG A 154 8.45 2.22 2.87
CA ARG A 154 8.35 3.54 3.52
C ARG A 154 8.10 3.39 5.02
N GLN A 155 8.35 4.46 5.76
CA GLN A 155 8.07 4.53 7.20
C GLN A 155 6.95 5.56 7.47
N GLU A 156 6.15 5.84 6.44
CA GLU A 156 5.07 6.81 6.46
C GLU A 156 3.85 6.13 5.87
N ALA A 157 2.71 6.27 6.55
CA ALA A 157 1.40 6.02 5.99
C ALA A 157 0.82 7.34 5.46
N TRP A 158 0.05 7.26 4.38
CA TRP A 158 -0.54 8.40 3.69
C TRP A 158 -2.06 8.22 3.59
N PRO A 159 -2.82 8.56 4.64
CA PRO A 159 -4.27 8.55 4.59
C PRO A 159 -4.84 9.72 3.80
N ASP A 160 -6.07 9.58 3.31
CA ASP A 160 -6.78 10.65 2.60
C ASP A 160 -6.97 11.89 3.50
N ILE A 161 -7.39 11.67 4.75
CA ILE A 161 -7.56 12.71 5.75
C ILE A 161 -6.87 12.30 7.05
N VAL A 162 -6.08 13.21 7.61
CA VAL A 162 -5.39 13.05 8.89
C VAL A 162 -6.00 14.04 9.88
N ILE A 163 -6.46 13.55 11.04
CA ILE A 163 -7.04 14.36 12.13
C ILE A 163 -6.19 14.16 13.39
N PRO A 164 -5.05 14.88 13.53
CA PRO A 164 -4.11 14.76 14.64
C PRO A 164 -4.74 14.90 16.03
N ALA A 165 -5.63 15.87 16.20
CA ALA A 165 -6.28 16.14 17.49
C ALA A 165 -7.05 14.94 18.03
N LEU A 166 -7.55 14.08 17.14
CA LEU A 166 -8.25 12.85 17.50
C LEU A 166 -7.38 11.59 17.34
N ARG A 167 -6.17 11.69 16.79
CA ARG A 167 -5.39 10.52 16.30
C ARG A 167 -6.26 9.57 15.47
N ILE A 168 -7.03 10.14 14.54
CA ILE A 168 -7.89 9.42 13.60
C ILE A 168 -7.45 9.74 12.18
N ALA A 169 -7.32 8.70 11.37
CA ALA A 169 -7.21 8.79 9.93
C ALA A 169 -8.55 8.39 9.29
N VAL A 170 -8.95 9.10 8.22
CA VAL A 170 -10.13 8.73 7.42
C VAL A 170 -9.67 8.37 6.02
N GLU A 171 -10.19 7.27 5.50
CA GLU A 171 -9.92 6.74 4.17
C GLU A 171 -11.23 6.57 3.40
N TYR A 172 -11.21 6.90 2.12
CA TYR A 172 -12.30 6.62 1.18
C TYR A 172 -11.87 5.53 0.20
N ASP A 173 -12.44 4.35 0.37
CA ASP A 173 -12.14 3.20 -0.49
C ASP A 173 -13.21 3.06 -1.59
N ASP A 174 -12.78 3.01 -2.85
CA ASP A 174 -13.61 2.73 -4.00
C ASP A 174 -12.88 1.77 -4.95
N PRO A 175 -13.52 0.70 -5.45
CA PRO A 175 -12.85 -0.31 -6.27
C PRO A 175 -12.46 0.23 -7.67
N GLY A 176 -12.92 1.44 -8.02
CA GLY A 176 -12.63 2.19 -9.22
C GLY A 176 -13.20 1.53 -10.48
N ARG A 177 -12.89 2.13 -11.65
CA ARG A 177 -13.33 1.59 -12.96
C ARG A 177 -12.87 0.15 -13.20
N SER A 178 -11.70 -0.22 -12.66
CA SER A 178 -11.14 -1.56 -12.82
C SER A 178 -11.78 -2.62 -11.92
N ARG A 179 -12.58 -2.21 -10.91
CA ARG A 179 -13.21 -3.06 -9.89
C ARG A 179 -12.26 -3.96 -9.09
N ARG A 180 -10.96 -3.62 -9.04
CA ARG A 180 -9.91 -4.43 -8.39
C ARG A 180 -9.28 -3.78 -7.16
N ALA A 181 -9.42 -2.47 -6.98
CA ALA A 181 -8.89 -1.82 -5.78
C ALA A 181 -9.64 -2.32 -4.52
N HIS A 182 -8.94 -2.36 -3.39
CA HIS A 182 -9.48 -2.74 -2.07
C HIS A 182 -10.13 -4.14 -2.00
N ARG A 183 -9.76 -5.04 -2.92
CA ARG A 183 -10.17 -6.46 -2.95
C ARG A 183 -8.95 -7.38 -2.94
N GLY A 184 -9.12 -8.61 -2.48
CA GLY A 184 -8.06 -9.63 -2.49
C GLY A 184 -6.78 -9.17 -1.77
N LEU A 185 -5.63 -9.21 -2.45
CA LEU A 185 -4.34 -8.81 -1.85
C LEU A 185 -4.32 -7.32 -1.44
N LYS A 186 -5.10 -6.46 -2.08
CA LYS A 186 -5.20 -5.04 -1.69
C LYS A 186 -5.97 -4.87 -0.39
N GLN A 187 -7.00 -5.67 -0.15
CA GLN A 187 -7.71 -5.70 1.13
C GLN A 187 -6.79 -6.17 2.27
N ALA A 188 -5.94 -7.17 2.02
CA ALA A 188 -4.95 -7.61 2.99
C ALA A 188 -3.92 -6.51 3.30
N SER A 189 -3.45 -5.82 2.26
CA SER A 189 -2.59 -4.64 2.39
C SER A 189 -3.25 -3.49 3.15
N ASP A 190 -4.56 -3.28 2.98
CA ASP A 190 -5.32 -2.27 3.69
C ASP A 190 -5.37 -2.58 5.20
N ARG A 191 -5.59 -3.85 5.56
CA ARG A 191 -5.54 -4.30 6.96
C ARG A 191 -4.15 -4.13 7.57
N GLU A 192 -3.09 -4.48 6.83
CA GLU A 192 -1.71 -4.31 7.32
C GLU A 192 -1.35 -2.83 7.54
N LYS A 193 -1.91 -1.92 6.71
CA LYS A 193 -1.79 -0.47 6.91
C LYS A 193 -2.51 -0.04 8.19
N ASP A 194 -3.72 -0.53 8.41
CA ASP A 194 -4.52 -0.22 9.60
C ASP A 194 -3.81 -0.72 10.87
N ASP A 195 -3.26 -1.93 10.85
CA ASP A 195 -2.47 -2.49 11.95
C ASP A 195 -1.22 -1.63 12.23
N ALA A 196 -0.51 -1.19 11.19
CA ALA A 196 0.67 -0.34 11.34
C ALA A 196 0.35 1.03 11.95
N LEU A 197 -0.84 1.58 11.64
CA LEU A 197 -1.35 2.81 12.23
C LEU A 197 -1.79 2.59 13.69
N ALA A 198 -2.46 1.48 13.97
CA ALA A 198 -2.89 1.10 15.32
C ALA A 198 -1.70 0.90 16.27
N GLU A 199 -0.61 0.28 15.80
CA GLU A 199 0.66 0.14 16.55
C GLU A 199 1.22 1.48 17.04
N VAL A 200 0.95 2.56 16.31
CA VAL A 200 1.37 3.91 16.67
C VAL A 200 0.23 4.74 17.23
N GLY A 201 -0.84 4.11 17.73
CA GLY A 201 -1.95 4.76 18.44
C GLY A 201 -2.87 5.59 17.55
N TRP A 202 -2.98 5.26 16.26
CA TRP A 202 -3.94 5.86 15.34
C TRP A 202 -5.08 4.89 15.03
N GLU A 203 -6.30 5.42 14.98
CA GLU A 203 -7.48 4.68 14.53
C GLU A 203 -7.79 5.04 13.08
N VAL A 204 -8.23 4.06 12.29
CA VAL A 204 -8.62 4.28 10.90
C VAL A 204 -10.12 4.09 10.75
N ILE A 205 -10.81 5.12 10.24
CA ILE A 205 -12.20 5.04 9.80
C ILE A 205 -12.22 4.93 8.27
N ARG A 206 -12.85 3.88 7.74
CA ARG A 206 -12.92 3.62 6.29
C ARG A 206 -14.34 3.83 5.78
N ILE A 207 -14.52 4.77 4.87
CA ILE A 207 -15.75 4.92 4.09
C ILE A 207 -15.60 4.04 2.85
N ARG A 208 -16.33 2.93 2.81
CA ARG A 208 -16.18 1.88 1.79
C ARG A 208 -17.36 1.94 0.82
N ALA A 209 -17.10 2.43 -0.38
CA ALA A 209 -18.09 2.66 -1.42
C ALA A 209 -18.09 1.55 -2.50
N GLY A 210 -19.00 1.64 -3.48
CA GLY A 210 -18.92 0.84 -4.70
C GLY A 210 -19.10 -0.67 -4.50
N GLY A 211 -19.85 -1.07 -3.47
CA GLY A 211 -20.10 -2.48 -3.15
C GLY A 211 -18.90 -3.19 -2.51
N LEU A 212 -18.05 -2.44 -1.81
CA LEU A 212 -17.05 -3.00 -0.92
C LEU A 212 -17.70 -3.44 0.41
N GLU A 213 -17.30 -4.62 0.89
CA GLU A 213 -17.73 -5.13 2.20
C GLU A 213 -17.02 -4.42 3.34
N SER A 214 -17.63 -4.44 4.53
CA SER A 214 -17.00 -3.95 5.76
C SER A 214 -15.69 -4.68 6.08
N LEU A 215 -14.69 -3.96 6.58
CA LEU A 215 -13.46 -4.56 7.12
C LEU A 215 -13.47 -4.74 8.64
N GLY A 216 -14.48 -4.21 9.32
CA GLY A 216 -14.58 -4.25 10.78
C GLY A 216 -15.39 -3.09 11.36
N ALA A 217 -15.26 -2.87 12.65
CA ALA A 217 -16.08 -1.92 13.41
C ALA A 217 -15.94 -0.46 12.95
N ASN A 218 -14.80 -0.07 12.37
CA ASN A 218 -14.56 1.28 11.89
C ASN A 218 -14.87 1.46 10.38
N SER A 219 -15.56 0.50 9.75
CA SER A 219 -15.98 0.60 8.36
C SER A 219 -17.40 1.13 8.22
N ILE A 220 -17.57 2.13 7.36
CA ILE A 220 -18.86 2.71 6.99
C ILE A 220 -19.11 2.32 5.53
N VAL A 221 -20.04 1.41 5.30
CA VAL A 221 -20.37 0.94 3.95
C VAL A 221 -21.43 1.84 3.33
N CYS A 222 -21.19 2.31 2.11
CA CYS A 222 -22.14 3.11 1.36
C CYS A 222 -22.11 2.77 -0.14
N ALA A 223 -23.08 3.26 -0.91
CA ALA A 223 -23.05 3.13 -2.37
C ALA A 223 -22.03 4.10 -2.99
N SER A 224 -21.99 5.33 -2.47
CA SER A 224 -21.12 6.43 -2.88
C SER A 224 -20.93 7.40 -1.70
N LEU A 225 -19.99 8.35 -1.82
CA LEU A 225 -19.78 9.39 -0.81
C LEU A 225 -21.02 10.30 -0.67
N THR A 226 -21.63 10.28 0.51
CA THR A 226 -22.79 11.12 0.87
C THR A 226 -22.54 11.89 2.16
N ILE A 227 -23.36 12.91 2.40
CA ILE A 227 -23.38 13.67 3.66
C ILE A 227 -23.60 12.72 4.85
N ALA A 228 -24.59 11.83 4.75
CA ALA A 228 -24.90 10.85 5.80
C ALA A 228 -23.72 9.90 6.10
N ALA A 229 -22.93 9.50 5.10
CA ALA A 229 -21.74 8.69 5.33
C ALA A 229 -20.67 9.45 6.12
N VAL A 230 -20.55 10.76 5.88
CA VAL A 230 -19.63 11.64 6.63
C VAL A 230 -20.15 11.91 8.03
N ASP A 231 -21.46 12.11 8.23
CA ASP A 231 -22.08 12.19 9.55
C ASP A 231 -21.78 10.94 10.38
N ARG A 232 -21.97 9.76 9.77
CA ARG A 232 -21.64 8.49 10.42
C ARG A 232 -20.15 8.37 10.77
N ALA A 233 -19.27 8.96 9.96
CA ALA A 233 -17.84 9.01 10.28
C ALA A 233 -17.56 9.87 11.52
N VAL A 234 -18.23 11.02 11.65
CA VAL A 234 -18.12 11.87 12.84
C VAL A 234 -18.72 11.19 14.08
N GLU A 235 -19.85 10.53 13.96
CA GLU A 235 -20.40 9.69 15.03
C GLU A 235 -19.40 8.61 15.45
N ARG A 236 -18.75 7.94 14.49
CA ARG A 236 -17.73 6.95 14.80
C ARG A 236 -16.50 7.56 15.49
N MET A 237 -16.12 8.80 15.16
CA MET A 237 -15.08 9.53 15.90
C MET A 237 -15.48 9.73 17.36
N ARG A 238 -16.75 10.05 17.64
CA ARG A 238 -17.29 10.19 19.01
C ARG A 238 -17.27 8.86 19.75
N GLU A 239 -17.67 7.77 19.10
CA GLU A 239 -17.60 6.43 19.68
C GLU A 239 -16.15 6.03 20.04
N ILE A 240 -15.15 6.50 19.28
CA ILE A 240 -13.73 6.15 19.46
C ILE A 240 -13.01 7.05 20.48
N ARG A 241 -13.32 8.35 20.53
CA ARG A 241 -12.58 9.35 21.34
C ARG A 241 -13.42 10.05 22.40
N GLY A 242 -14.73 9.84 22.41
CA GLY A 242 -15.69 10.52 23.27
C GLY A 242 -16.13 11.88 22.71
N ASP A 243 -17.29 12.34 23.17
CA ASP A 243 -17.91 13.58 22.70
C ASP A 243 -17.04 14.80 22.94
N ALA A 244 -16.48 14.95 24.14
CA ALA A 244 -15.66 16.11 24.50
C ALA A 244 -14.45 16.31 23.56
N ALA A 245 -13.82 15.22 23.11
CA ALA A 245 -12.68 15.30 22.20
C ALA A 245 -13.11 15.77 20.80
N VAL A 246 -14.25 15.30 20.31
CA VAL A 246 -14.80 15.70 19.00
C VAL A 246 -15.35 17.12 19.05
N ASP A 247 -16.01 17.51 20.15
CA ASP A 247 -16.54 18.85 20.36
C ASP A 247 -15.43 19.92 20.32
N ALA A 248 -14.25 19.58 20.85
CA ALA A 248 -13.07 20.44 20.80
C ALA A 248 -12.57 20.73 19.36
N VAL A 249 -13.04 19.98 18.36
CA VAL A 249 -12.66 20.16 16.95
C VAL A 249 -13.84 20.44 16.03
N LEU A 250 -15.06 20.69 16.53
CA LEU A 250 -16.19 21.06 15.67
C LEU A 250 -15.92 22.35 14.89
N ALA A 251 -16.49 22.46 13.68
CA ALA A 251 -16.34 23.62 12.80
C ALA A 251 -17.08 24.86 13.33
#